data_AF-A0A965B8G8-F1
#
_entry.id   AF-A0A965B8G8-F1
#
_cell.length_a   1.000
_cell.length_b   1.000
_cell.length_c   1.000
_cell.angle_alpha   90.00
_cell.angle_beta   90.00
_cell.angle_gamma   90.00
#
_symmetry.space_group_name_H-M   'P 1'
#
loop_
_entity.id
_entity.type
_entity.pdbx_description
1 polymer ?
#
loop_
_entity_poly.entity_id
_entity_poly.type
_entity_poly.pdbx_seq_one_letter_code
_entity_poly.pdbx_strand_id
1 'polypeptide(L)'
;MRHRCKIANDEGGMALLMDHTLRRQVDRLEAQMTELSDLVRAQMLTPAATVIQHQTNIGVLQQNTVQVNVVSFDREDRIHIPVALVKAAFTENPRLMEYCRMSDNERVDAEKAAPYVLEALVDLVRRAHRDPVYRNVYLNPKRADQVMVCLDEKGRADTEPLAAAESRDRPLPRWEARSLVEATRLLFDGVADNLHKIVITDQERAQLPFGVQSAASWVPNLYEDEPERFVKDGRAPMAAHLANTRPSP
;
A
#
# COMPACT_ATOMS: atom_id res chain seq x y z
N MET A 1 -17.41 -32.76 -45.59
CA MET A 1 -15.94 -32.61 -45.52
C MET A 1 -15.62 -31.48 -44.53
N ARG A 2 -14.87 -31.75 -43.45
CA ARG A 2 -14.49 -30.71 -42.46
C ARG A 2 -13.14 -30.12 -42.89
N HIS A 3 -13.12 -28.85 -43.26
CA HIS A 3 -11.88 -28.12 -43.50
C HIS A 3 -11.14 -27.94 -42.18
N ARG A 4 -10.09 -28.73 -41.95
CA ARG A 4 -9.14 -28.50 -40.85
C ARG A 4 -8.26 -27.31 -41.23
N CYS A 5 -8.38 -26.22 -40.48
CA CYS A 5 -7.49 -25.06 -40.60
C CYS A 5 -6.06 -25.51 -40.20
N LYS A 6 -5.14 -25.54 -41.16
CA LYS A 6 -3.75 -26.03 -40.98
C LYS A 6 -2.84 -25.06 -40.21
N ILE A 7 -3.27 -23.83 -39.97
CA ILE A 7 -2.43 -22.74 -39.45
C ILE A 7 -2.07 -22.94 -37.96
N ALA A 8 -2.87 -23.68 -37.19
CA ALA A 8 -2.68 -23.80 -35.74
C ALA A 8 -1.63 -24.82 -35.30
N ASN A 9 -1.13 -25.68 -36.20
CA ASN A 9 -0.24 -26.80 -35.83
C ASN A 9 1.18 -26.68 -36.39
N ASP A 10 1.51 -25.59 -37.09
CA ASP A 10 2.89 -25.31 -37.49
C ASP A 10 3.42 -24.11 -36.67
N GLU A 11 4.65 -24.22 -36.16
CA GLU A 11 5.27 -23.21 -35.30
C GLU A 11 5.41 -21.84 -36.01
N GLY A 12 5.52 -21.83 -37.35
CA GLY A 12 5.55 -20.61 -38.16
C GLY A 12 4.20 -19.90 -38.25
N GLY A 13 3.09 -20.64 -38.27
CA GLY A 13 1.72 -20.13 -38.27
C GLY A 13 1.36 -19.44 -36.96
N MET A 14 1.82 -19.99 -35.83
CA MET A 14 1.71 -19.35 -34.52
C MET A 14 2.53 -18.05 -34.44
N ALA A 15 3.77 -18.04 -34.95
CA ALA A 15 4.60 -16.84 -34.98
C ALA A 15 3.94 -15.70 -35.79
N LEU A 16 3.36 -16.00 -36.95
CA LEU A 16 2.63 -15.02 -37.77
C LEU A 16 1.37 -14.47 -37.06
N LEU A 17 0.64 -15.33 -36.33
CA LEU A 17 -0.52 -14.91 -35.55
C LEU A 17 -0.14 -14.02 -34.35
N MET A 18 0.97 -14.34 -33.67
CA MET A 18 1.48 -13.53 -32.57
C MET A 18 2.02 -12.19 -33.06
N ASP A 19 2.78 -12.15 -34.15
CA ASP A 19 3.33 -10.91 -34.72
C ASP A 19 2.23 -9.92 -35.11
N HIS A 20 1.16 -10.42 -35.76
CA HIS A 20 0.01 -9.60 -36.10
C HIS A 20 -0.79 -9.13 -34.87
N THR A 21 -0.89 -9.95 -33.82
CA THR A 21 -1.56 -9.56 -32.56
C THR A 21 -0.76 -8.50 -31.81
N LEU A 22 0.56 -8.65 -31.75
CA LEU A 22 1.48 -7.70 -31.13
C LEU A 22 1.46 -6.36 -31.87
N ARG A 23 1.50 -6.36 -33.21
CA ARG A 23 1.36 -5.12 -33.99
C ARG A 23 0.07 -4.37 -33.69
N ARG A 24 -1.07 -5.07 -33.62
CA ARG A 24 -2.34 -4.44 -33.24
C ARG A 24 -2.33 -3.85 -31.82
N GLN A 25 -1.60 -4.45 -30.90
CA GLN A 25 -1.44 -3.93 -29.55
C GLN A 25 -0.55 -2.68 -29.54
N VAL A 26 0.54 -2.68 -30.30
CA VAL A 26 1.43 -1.52 -30.46
C VAL A 26 0.68 -0.35 -31.10
N ASP A 27 -0.03 -0.58 -32.22
CA ASP A 27 -0.79 0.46 -32.92
C ASP A 27 -1.86 1.08 -31.99
N ARG A 28 -2.50 0.27 -31.14
CA ARG A 28 -3.48 0.75 -30.16
C ARG A 28 -2.81 1.62 -29.08
N LEU A 29 -1.64 1.23 -28.58
CA LEU A 29 -0.92 2.01 -27.56
C LEU A 29 -0.40 3.34 -28.15
N GLU A 30 0.10 3.34 -29.37
CA GLU A 30 0.55 4.56 -30.06
C GLU A 30 -0.60 5.55 -30.29
N ALA A 31 -1.80 5.05 -30.65
CA ALA A 31 -3.00 5.88 -30.77
C ALA A 31 -3.40 6.51 -29.42
N GLN A 32 -3.37 5.74 -28.33
CA GLN A 32 -3.69 6.24 -26.99
C GLN A 32 -2.67 7.27 -26.49
N MET A 33 -1.38 7.07 -26.76
CA MET A 33 -0.34 8.04 -26.42
C MET A 33 -0.51 9.35 -27.19
N THR A 34 -0.91 9.27 -28.47
CA THR A 34 -1.17 10.46 -29.30
C THR A 34 -2.36 11.25 -28.74
N GLU A 35 -3.46 10.57 -28.40
CA GLU A 35 -4.65 11.20 -27.81
C GLU A 35 -4.35 11.89 -26.47
N LEU A 36 -3.57 11.25 -25.60
CA LEU A 36 -3.11 11.84 -24.34
C LEU A 36 -2.22 13.07 -24.57
N SER A 37 -1.31 12.99 -25.54
CA SER A 37 -0.42 14.11 -25.89
C SER A 37 -1.21 15.32 -26.40
N ASP A 38 -2.24 15.08 -27.22
CA ASP A 38 -3.12 16.12 -27.73
C ASP A 38 -3.97 16.76 -26.61
N LEU A 39 -4.45 15.96 -25.65
CA LEU A 39 -5.16 16.47 -24.47
C LEU A 39 -4.27 17.36 -23.60
N VAL A 40 -3.03 16.96 -23.34
CA VAL A 40 -2.06 17.76 -22.57
C VAL A 40 -1.72 19.05 -23.32
N ARG A 41 -1.54 18.98 -24.64
CA ARG A 41 -1.27 20.16 -25.47
C ARG A 41 -2.46 21.13 -25.48
N ALA A 42 -3.69 20.63 -25.52
CA ALA A 42 -4.89 21.45 -25.44
C ALA A 42 -5.02 22.18 -24.09
N GLN A 43 -4.61 21.53 -22.99
CA GLN A 43 -4.55 22.17 -21.66
C GLN A 43 -3.44 23.23 -21.56
N MET A 44 -2.30 23.01 -22.23
CA MET A 44 -1.17 23.97 -22.22
C MET A 44 -1.43 25.21 -23.09
N LEU A 45 -2.30 25.09 -24.11
CA LEU A 45 -2.65 26.19 -25.02
C LEU A 45 -3.85 27.02 -24.56
N THR A 46 -4.46 26.71 -23.42
CA THR A 46 -5.49 27.56 -22.83
C THR A 46 -4.81 28.60 -21.91
N PRO A 47 -4.76 29.90 -22.29
CA PRO A 47 -4.16 30.91 -21.44
C PRO A 47 -4.96 31.05 -20.15
N ALA A 48 -4.27 30.79 -19.03
CA ALA A 48 -4.84 30.87 -17.70
C ALA A 48 -5.21 32.32 -17.35
N ALA A 49 -6.51 32.57 -17.24
CA ALA A 49 -7.04 33.63 -16.40
C ALA A 49 -8.44 33.24 -15.91
N THR A 50 -8.49 32.30 -14.96
CA THR A 50 -9.68 32.17 -14.12
C THR A 50 -9.27 31.85 -12.70
N VAL A 51 -9.36 32.87 -11.86
CA VAL A 51 -9.48 32.75 -10.41
C VAL A 51 -10.73 31.91 -10.14
N ILE A 52 -10.56 30.73 -9.52
CA ILE A 52 -11.69 29.90 -9.11
C ILE A 52 -12.23 30.48 -7.80
N GLN A 53 -13.21 31.37 -7.91
CA GLN A 53 -14.27 31.48 -6.91
C GLN A 53 -15.35 30.47 -7.27
N HIS A 54 -15.59 29.53 -6.36
CA HIS A 54 -16.71 28.61 -6.43
C HIS A 54 -18.04 29.35 -6.54
N GLN A 55 -18.74 29.15 -7.65
CA GLN A 55 -20.19 28.87 -7.73
C GLN A 55 -20.62 28.99 -9.20
N THR A 56 -21.12 27.91 -9.80
CA THR A 56 -22.42 27.93 -10.50
C THR A 56 -22.88 26.54 -10.95
N ASN A 57 -24.15 26.29 -10.65
CA ASN A 57 -25.04 25.31 -11.27
C ASN A 57 -25.00 25.41 -12.81
N ILE A 58 -24.77 24.31 -13.52
CA ILE A 58 -25.21 24.12 -14.91
C ILE A 58 -25.67 22.68 -15.13
N GLY A 59 -26.95 22.55 -15.53
CA GLY A 59 -27.38 21.76 -16.68
C GLY A 59 -27.24 20.24 -16.63
N VAL A 60 -28.37 19.57 -16.43
CA VAL A 60 -28.61 18.14 -16.59
C VAL A 60 -28.21 17.66 -18.00
N LEU A 61 -27.13 16.89 -18.08
CA LEU A 61 -26.91 15.87 -19.11
C LEU A 61 -26.70 14.55 -18.37
N GLN A 62 -27.71 13.68 -18.41
CA GLN A 62 -27.63 12.32 -17.87
C GLN A 62 -26.65 11.48 -18.67
N GLN A 63 -25.36 11.59 -18.37
CA GLN A 63 -24.44 10.48 -18.57
C GLN A 63 -24.50 9.62 -17.31
N ASN A 64 -24.76 8.32 -17.49
CA ASN A 64 -24.54 7.31 -16.46
C ASN A 64 -23.03 7.15 -16.22
N THR A 65 -22.38 8.20 -15.74
CA THR A 65 -21.07 8.09 -15.12
C THR A 65 -21.29 7.47 -13.76
N VAL A 66 -21.05 6.17 -13.66
CA VAL A 66 -20.81 5.52 -12.38
C VAL A 66 -19.55 6.20 -11.82
N GLN A 67 -19.74 7.23 -11.01
CA GLN A 67 -18.69 7.76 -10.17
C GLN A 67 -18.41 6.68 -9.13
N VAL A 68 -17.48 5.77 -9.46
CA VAL A 68 -16.82 4.97 -8.46
C VAL A 68 -15.96 5.96 -7.69
N ASN A 69 -16.51 6.54 -6.62
CA ASN A 69 -15.71 7.19 -5.61
C ASN A 69 -14.85 6.11 -4.97
N VAL A 70 -13.67 5.87 -5.55
CA VAL A 70 -12.58 5.19 -4.88
C VAL A 70 -12.15 6.17 -3.79
N VAL A 71 -12.80 6.08 -2.63
CA VAL A 71 -12.31 6.76 -1.43
C VAL A 71 -10.94 6.14 -1.18
N SER A 72 -9.90 6.90 -1.49
CA SER A 72 -8.53 6.50 -1.23
C SER A 72 -8.44 6.34 0.27
N PHE A 73 -8.29 5.10 0.71
CA PHE A 73 -7.92 4.78 2.07
C PHE A 73 -6.66 5.59 2.38
N ASP A 74 -6.79 6.70 3.10
CA ASP A 74 -5.77 7.75 3.06
C ASP A 74 -4.45 7.19 3.58
N ARG A 75 -3.33 7.56 2.96
CA ARG A 75 -2.03 6.89 3.21
C ARG A 75 -1.50 7.15 4.61
N GLU A 76 -1.84 8.29 5.20
CA GLU A 76 -1.12 8.82 6.35
C GLU A 76 -1.57 8.25 7.71
N ASP A 77 -2.78 7.71 7.83
CA ASP A 77 -3.36 7.26 9.12
C ASP A 77 -3.53 5.74 9.25
N ARG A 78 -2.91 4.96 8.38
CA ARG A 78 -3.15 3.50 8.31
C ARG A 78 -2.54 2.73 9.47
N ILE A 79 -1.38 3.18 9.93
CA ILE A 79 -0.67 2.58 11.05
C ILE A 79 0.22 3.64 11.66
N HIS A 80 0.14 3.82 12.98
CA HIS A 80 1.04 4.70 13.71
C HIS A 80 2.14 3.86 14.35
N ILE A 81 3.40 4.20 14.05
CA ILE A 81 4.57 3.49 14.59
C ILE A 81 5.41 4.51 15.35
N PRO A 82 5.30 4.60 16.68
CA PRO A 82 6.17 5.49 17.44
C PRO A 82 7.60 4.96 17.43
N VAL A 83 8.57 5.86 17.57
CA VAL A 83 10.02 5.54 17.63
C VAL A 83 10.36 4.45 18.65
N ALA A 84 9.62 4.36 19.75
CA ALA A 84 9.77 3.32 20.76
C ALA A 84 9.52 1.91 20.20
N LEU A 85 8.55 1.74 19.29
CA LEU A 85 8.29 0.44 18.65
C LEU A 85 9.39 0.08 17.66
N VAL A 86 9.91 1.06 16.91
CA VAL A 86 11.06 0.85 16.01
C VAL A 86 12.28 0.39 16.81
N LYS A 87 12.60 1.10 17.89
CA LYS A 87 13.69 0.69 18.80
C LYS A 87 13.49 -0.73 19.29
N ALA A 88 12.31 -1.04 19.85
CA ALA A 88 12.00 -2.34 20.39
C ALA A 88 12.10 -3.46 19.34
N ALA A 89 11.57 -3.24 18.12
CA ALA A 89 11.66 -4.21 17.03
C ALA A 89 13.11 -4.60 16.74
N PHE A 90 13.99 -3.62 16.53
CA PHE A 90 15.38 -3.88 16.16
C PHE A 90 16.29 -4.29 17.34
N THR A 91 15.90 -4.05 18.59
CA THR A 91 16.69 -4.46 19.76
C THR A 91 16.23 -5.76 20.41
N GLU A 92 14.96 -6.18 20.20
CA GLU A 92 14.40 -7.37 20.84
C GLU A 92 14.25 -8.54 19.86
N ASN A 93 14.10 -8.29 18.56
CA ASN A 93 14.01 -9.35 17.55
C ASN A 93 15.44 -9.82 17.17
N PRO A 94 15.81 -11.09 17.42
CA PRO A 94 17.16 -11.58 17.14
C PRO A 94 17.59 -11.44 15.68
N ARG A 95 16.65 -11.60 14.75
CA ARG A 95 16.90 -11.50 13.31
C ARG A 95 17.15 -10.05 12.90
N LEU A 96 16.41 -9.09 13.46
CA LEU A 96 16.65 -7.67 13.20
C LEU A 96 17.91 -7.16 13.90
N MET A 97 18.29 -7.73 15.05
CA MET A 97 19.59 -7.47 15.66
C MET A 97 20.75 -7.93 14.77
N GLU A 98 20.61 -9.06 14.05
CA GLU A 98 21.57 -9.51 13.05
C GLU A 98 21.65 -8.53 11.87
N TYR A 99 20.50 -8.06 11.38
CA TYR A 99 20.45 -7.03 10.34
C TYR A 99 21.15 -5.72 10.74
N CYS A 100 21.03 -5.30 12.00
CA CYS A 100 21.78 -4.17 12.57
C CYS A 100 23.30 -4.39 12.61
N ARG A 101 23.79 -5.62 12.50
CA ARG A 101 25.23 -5.95 12.49
C ARG A 101 25.79 -6.21 11.09
N MET A 102 24.93 -6.38 10.09
CA MET A 102 25.35 -6.53 8.69
C MET A 102 26.15 -5.32 8.22
N SER A 103 27.09 -5.55 7.32
CA SER A 103 27.81 -4.46 6.64
C SER A 103 26.89 -3.73 5.66
N ASP A 104 27.23 -2.49 5.29
CA ASP A 104 26.43 -1.71 4.35
C ASP A 104 26.32 -2.41 2.98
N ASN A 105 27.39 -3.08 2.52
CA ASN A 105 27.38 -3.87 1.28
C ASN A 105 26.36 -5.01 1.32
N GLU A 106 26.20 -5.66 2.47
CA GLU A 106 25.24 -6.74 2.63
C GLU A 106 23.80 -6.21 2.77
N ARG A 107 23.62 -4.98 3.27
CA ARG A 107 22.30 -4.33 3.32
C ARG A 107 21.83 -3.85 1.96
N VAL A 108 22.74 -3.43 1.10
CA VAL A 108 22.45 -3.01 -0.28
C VAL A 108 22.16 -4.22 -1.18
N ASP A 109 22.63 -5.41 -0.81
CA ASP A 109 22.31 -6.66 -1.49
C ASP A 109 20.86 -7.06 -1.21
N ALA A 110 19.96 -6.77 -2.16
CA ALA A 110 18.52 -6.98 -2.02
C ALA A 110 18.15 -8.42 -1.64
N GLU A 111 18.83 -9.43 -2.18
CA GLU A 111 18.54 -10.84 -1.88
C GLU A 111 18.93 -11.21 -0.45
N LYS A 112 20.05 -10.68 0.05
CA LYS A 112 20.47 -10.90 1.44
C LYS A 112 19.62 -10.12 2.42
N ALA A 113 19.25 -8.89 2.09
CA ALA A 113 18.52 -8.00 2.98
C ALA A 113 17.00 -8.26 3.02
N ALA A 114 16.40 -8.74 1.92
CA ALA A 114 14.97 -9.02 1.80
C ALA A 114 14.36 -9.80 3.00
N PRO A 115 14.94 -10.91 3.49
CA PRO A 115 14.39 -11.61 4.65
C PRO A 115 14.28 -10.76 5.92
N TYR A 116 15.20 -9.81 6.12
CA TYR A 116 15.22 -8.92 7.28
C TYR A 116 14.26 -7.74 7.12
N VAL A 117 14.16 -7.20 5.91
CA VAL A 117 13.18 -6.16 5.56
C VAL A 117 11.76 -6.70 5.76
N LEU A 118 11.48 -7.91 5.27
CA LEU A 118 10.18 -8.56 5.47
C LEU A 118 9.88 -8.78 6.97
N GLU A 119 10.87 -9.25 7.73
CA GLU A 119 10.74 -9.42 9.18
C GLU A 119 10.42 -8.09 9.87
N ALA A 120 11.11 -7.00 9.49
CA ALA A 120 10.89 -5.67 10.07
C ALA A 120 9.48 -5.16 9.79
N LEU A 121 9.01 -5.27 8.54
CA LEU A 121 7.66 -4.88 8.15
C LEU A 121 6.61 -5.64 8.97
N VAL A 122 6.72 -6.97 9.05
CA VAL A 122 5.77 -7.80 9.79
C VAL A 122 5.83 -7.55 11.30
N ASP A 123 7.02 -7.45 11.90
CA ASP A 123 7.18 -7.26 13.34
C ASP A 123 6.65 -5.90 13.80
N LEU A 124 6.88 -4.84 13.01
CA LEU A 124 6.35 -3.51 13.30
C LEU A 124 4.82 -3.47 13.22
N VAL A 125 4.21 -4.12 12.22
CA VAL A 125 2.75 -4.25 12.16
C VAL A 125 2.22 -5.02 13.37
N ARG A 126 2.88 -6.12 13.78
CA ARG A 126 2.48 -6.89 14.97
C ARG A 126 2.50 -6.04 16.24
N ARG A 127 3.56 -5.26 16.42
CA ARG A 127 3.74 -4.39 17.59
C ARG A 127 2.72 -3.26 17.61
N ALA A 128 2.51 -2.59 16.48
CA ALA A 128 1.49 -1.55 16.36
C ALA A 128 0.08 -2.09 16.62
N HIS A 129 -0.23 -3.29 16.13
CA HIS A 129 -1.49 -3.98 16.39
C HIS A 129 -1.56 -4.64 17.78
N ARG A 130 -0.56 -4.52 18.66
CA ARG A 130 -0.64 -5.14 19.98
C ARG A 130 -1.77 -4.50 20.80
N ASP A 131 -1.92 -3.18 20.69
CA ASP A 131 -3.00 -2.43 21.31
C ASP A 131 -4.28 -2.49 20.44
N PRO A 132 -5.40 -3.01 20.97
CA PRO A 132 -6.69 -3.03 20.26
C PRO A 132 -7.17 -1.66 19.77
N VAL A 133 -6.77 -0.56 20.41
CA VAL A 133 -7.22 0.81 20.03
C VAL A 133 -6.71 1.20 18.65
N TYR A 134 -5.51 0.73 18.28
CA TYR A 134 -4.86 1.01 17.00
C TYR A 134 -5.10 -0.09 15.95
N ARG A 135 -5.90 -1.12 16.26
CA ARG A 135 -6.27 -2.16 15.28
C ARG A 135 -7.38 -1.67 14.36
N ASN A 136 -7.03 -1.37 13.13
CA ASN A 136 -7.97 -1.01 12.06
C ASN A 136 -8.13 -2.10 10.99
N VAL A 137 -7.50 -3.27 11.16
CA VAL A 137 -7.58 -4.41 10.24
C VAL A 137 -7.79 -5.71 11.00
N TYR A 138 -8.74 -6.54 10.54
CA TYR A 138 -8.99 -7.89 11.06
C TYR A 138 -9.18 -8.91 9.95
N LEU A 139 -8.86 -10.17 10.19
CA LEU A 139 -9.20 -11.23 9.23
C LEU A 139 -10.73 -11.40 9.13
N ASN A 140 -11.25 -11.53 7.91
CA ASN A 140 -12.69 -11.76 7.72
C ASN A 140 -13.02 -13.20 8.18
N PRO A 141 -13.94 -13.39 9.15
CA PRO A 141 -14.25 -14.72 9.70
C PRO A 141 -14.89 -15.68 8.69
N LYS A 142 -15.45 -15.15 7.59
CA LYS A 142 -16.10 -15.95 6.54
C LYS A 142 -15.16 -16.29 5.38
N ARG A 143 -14.07 -15.54 5.22
CA ARG A 143 -13.18 -15.61 4.05
C ARG A 143 -11.74 -15.32 4.45
N ALA A 144 -10.90 -16.36 4.49
CA ALA A 144 -9.50 -16.24 4.88
C ALA A 144 -8.64 -15.42 3.90
N ASP A 145 -9.12 -15.17 2.69
CA ASP A 145 -8.47 -14.33 1.69
C ASP A 145 -8.90 -12.85 1.76
N GLN A 146 -9.79 -12.51 2.69
CA GLN A 146 -10.28 -11.15 2.92
C GLN A 146 -9.99 -10.69 4.33
N VAL A 147 -9.91 -9.37 4.48
CA VAL A 147 -9.82 -8.69 5.77
C VAL A 147 -10.91 -7.63 5.87
N MET A 148 -11.35 -7.34 7.08
CA MET A 148 -12.19 -6.20 7.41
C MET A 148 -11.28 -5.03 7.77
N VAL A 149 -11.40 -3.91 7.04
CA VAL A 149 -10.63 -2.69 7.25
C VAL A 149 -11.57 -1.58 7.71
N CYS A 150 -11.21 -0.87 8.79
CA CYS A 150 -11.97 0.26 9.31
C CYS A 150 -11.66 1.51 8.47
N LEU A 151 -12.68 2.09 7.83
CA LEU A 151 -12.58 3.25 6.94
C LEU A 151 -12.73 4.60 7.65
N ASP A 152 -12.98 4.62 8.95
CA ASP A 152 -13.32 5.88 9.63
C ASP A 152 -12.14 6.86 9.67
N GLU A 153 -12.23 7.89 8.82
CA GLU A 153 -11.27 8.97 8.57
C GLU A 153 -11.12 9.98 9.74
N LYS A 154 -11.91 9.87 10.81
CA LYS A 154 -11.79 10.81 11.94
C LYS A 154 -10.79 10.32 12.98
N GLY A 155 -9.51 10.57 12.67
CA GLY A 155 -8.41 10.85 13.60
C GLY A 155 -8.63 10.44 15.05
N ARG A 156 -8.25 9.19 15.38
CA ARG A 156 -8.05 8.79 16.79
C ARG A 156 -6.72 9.25 17.38
N ALA A 157 -5.86 9.90 16.58
CA ALA A 157 -4.56 10.34 17.07
C ALA A 157 -4.64 11.68 17.82
N ASP A 158 -5.45 12.64 17.35
CA ASP A 158 -5.34 14.00 17.87
C ASP A 158 -6.68 14.55 18.39
N THR A 159 -6.71 14.81 19.70
CA THR A 159 -7.57 15.81 20.36
C THR A 159 -9.09 15.57 20.40
N GLU A 160 -9.55 14.61 21.20
CA GLU A 160 -10.52 14.92 22.27
C GLU A 160 -10.49 13.82 23.36
N PRO A 161 -10.55 14.19 24.65
CA PRO A 161 -10.57 13.23 25.75
C PRO A 161 -11.78 12.30 25.63
N LEU A 162 -11.60 11.04 26.05
CA LEU A 162 -12.64 9.98 26.07
C LEU A 162 -14.01 10.41 26.65
N ALA A 163 -14.05 11.50 27.42
CA ALA A 163 -15.26 12.07 27.99
C ALA A 163 -16.30 12.56 26.94
N ALA A 164 -15.91 12.82 25.69
CA ALA A 164 -16.86 13.19 24.62
C ALA A 164 -17.38 11.98 23.81
N ALA A 165 -16.92 10.76 24.13
CA ALA A 165 -17.29 9.55 23.39
C ALA A 165 -18.72 9.05 23.66
N GLU A 166 -19.45 9.64 24.61
CA GLU A 166 -20.82 9.24 24.97
C GLU A 166 -21.90 9.91 24.12
N SER A 167 -21.54 10.71 23.11
CA SER A 167 -22.53 11.25 22.18
C SER A 167 -23.19 10.09 21.41
N ARG A 168 -24.46 9.82 21.74
CA ARG A 168 -25.32 8.80 21.13
C ARG A 168 -25.46 8.92 19.60
N ASP A 169 -25.04 10.04 19.02
CA ASP A 169 -25.15 10.33 17.60
C ASP A 169 -23.85 10.12 16.81
N ARG A 170 -22.78 9.58 17.42
CA ARG A 170 -21.56 9.27 16.67
C ARG A 170 -21.83 8.09 15.72
N PRO A 171 -21.62 8.25 14.39
CA PRO A 171 -21.79 7.16 13.45
C PRO A 171 -20.86 5.99 13.82
N LEU A 172 -21.38 4.77 13.70
CA LEU A 172 -20.60 3.56 13.92
C LEU A 172 -19.48 3.47 12.89
N PRO A 173 -18.33 2.88 13.26
CA PRO A 173 -17.23 2.72 12.33
C PRO A 173 -17.62 1.91 11.10
N ARG A 174 -17.29 2.45 9.93
CA ARG A 174 -17.55 1.80 8.66
C ARG A 174 -16.44 0.79 8.40
N TRP A 175 -16.83 -0.48 8.28
CA TRP A 175 -15.92 -1.57 7.92
C TRP A 175 -16.13 -2.00 6.48
N GLU A 176 -15.03 -2.16 5.75
CA GLU A 176 -15.02 -2.64 4.37
C GLU A 176 -14.23 -3.94 4.26
N ALA A 177 -14.75 -4.89 3.47
CA ALA A 177 -14.02 -6.10 3.15
C ALA A 177 -13.03 -5.83 2.00
N ARG A 178 -11.73 -6.01 2.25
CA ARG A 178 -10.66 -5.91 1.25
C ARG A 178 -9.94 -7.23 1.07
N SER A 179 -9.18 -7.37 -0.01
CA SER A 179 -8.32 -8.55 -0.18
C SER A 179 -7.18 -8.51 0.86
N LEU A 180 -6.76 -9.67 1.33
CA LEU A 180 -5.62 -9.79 2.25
C LEU A 180 -4.33 -9.20 1.64
N VAL A 181 -4.15 -9.37 0.32
CA VAL A 181 -2.99 -8.85 -0.43
C VAL A 181 -2.98 -7.32 -0.39
N GLU A 182 -4.12 -6.70 -0.71
CA GLU A 182 -4.25 -5.25 -0.66
C GLU A 182 -3.99 -4.73 0.75
N ALA A 183 -4.63 -5.29 1.77
CA ALA A 183 -4.41 -4.84 3.14
C ALA A 183 -2.97 -5.05 3.63
N THR A 184 -2.31 -6.13 3.22
CA THR A 184 -0.88 -6.34 3.51
C THR A 184 -0.04 -5.22 2.90
N ARG A 185 -0.29 -4.86 1.63
CA ARG A 185 0.36 -3.72 0.98
C ARG A 185 0.10 -2.42 1.74
N LEU A 186 -1.17 -2.13 2.06
CA LEU A 186 -1.55 -0.90 2.75
C LEU A 186 -0.84 -0.76 4.11
N LEU A 187 -0.66 -1.86 4.84
CA LEU A 187 0.05 -1.90 6.12
C LEU A 187 1.56 -1.75 5.94
N PHE A 188 2.15 -2.42 4.93
CA PHE A 188 3.58 -2.30 4.65
C PHE A 188 3.96 -0.90 4.16
N ASP A 189 3.15 -0.31 3.28
CA ASP A 189 3.29 1.10 2.86
C ASP A 189 3.30 2.01 4.09
N GLY A 190 2.33 1.85 4.99
CA GLY A 190 2.25 2.65 6.20
C GLY A 190 3.46 2.47 7.12
N VAL A 191 4.02 1.27 7.21
CA VAL A 191 5.26 1.03 7.97
C VAL A 191 6.45 1.74 7.32
N ALA A 192 6.62 1.59 6.01
CA ALA A 192 7.71 2.22 5.26
C ALA A 192 7.65 3.75 5.39
N ASP A 193 6.46 4.34 5.23
CA ASP A 193 6.24 5.78 5.39
C ASP A 193 6.59 6.28 6.80
N ASN A 194 6.15 5.58 7.86
CA ASN A 194 6.49 5.94 9.24
C ASN A 194 8.00 5.82 9.51
N LEU A 195 8.65 4.76 9.02
CA LEU A 195 10.10 4.59 9.16
C LEU A 195 10.86 5.71 8.43
N HIS A 196 10.44 6.06 7.22
CA HIS A 196 11.03 7.16 6.45
C HIS A 196 10.93 8.48 7.22
N LYS A 197 9.75 8.80 7.79
CA LYS A 197 9.53 9.99 8.62
C LYS A 197 10.45 10.02 9.86
N ILE A 198 10.53 8.91 10.60
CA ILE A 198 11.38 8.79 11.80
C ILE A 198 12.86 8.95 11.47
N VAL A 199 13.31 8.35 10.37
CA VAL A 199 14.72 8.38 9.94
C VAL A 199 15.14 9.77 9.43
N ILE A 200 14.23 10.51 8.81
CA ILE A 200 14.50 11.87 8.34
C ILE A 200 14.46 12.89 9.49
N THR A 201 13.58 12.68 10.48
CA THR A 201 13.40 13.63 11.58
C THR A 201 14.48 13.47 12.64
N ASP A 202 15.37 14.46 12.75
CA ASP A 202 16.53 14.43 13.67
C ASP A 202 16.16 14.10 15.12
N GLN A 203 15.03 14.62 15.60
CA GLN A 203 14.59 14.44 16.99
C GLN A 203 14.19 12.98 17.30
N GLU A 204 13.47 12.32 16.40
CA GLU A 204 13.06 10.93 16.58
C GLU A 204 14.22 9.99 16.30
N ARG A 205 14.97 10.23 15.21
CA ARG A 205 16.17 9.47 14.87
C ARG A 205 17.18 9.43 16.02
N ALA A 206 17.42 10.55 16.70
CA ALA A 206 18.37 10.63 17.81
C ALA A 206 18.05 9.68 18.99
N GLN A 207 16.81 9.19 19.10
CA GLN A 207 16.39 8.26 20.15
C GLN A 207 16.75 6.79 19.83
N LEU A 208 17.08 6.50 18.58
CA LEU A 208 17.45 5.17 18.10
C LEU A 208 18.97 4.93 18.25
N PRO A 209 19.42 3.72 18.63
CA PRO A 209 20.83 3.35 18.55
C PRO A 209 21.37 3.46 17.12
N PHE A 210 22.65 3.80 16.94
CA PHE A 210 23.25 4.00 15.61
C PHE A 210 23.03 2.82 14.63
N GLY A 211 23.23 1.58 15.10
CA GLY A 211 22.98 0.38 14.27
C GLY A 211 21.51 0.22 13.87
N VAL A 212 20.58 0.72 14.68
CA VAL A 212 19.14 0.74 14.35
C VAL A 212 18.84 1.85 13.35
N GLN A 213 19.40 3.05 13.54
CA GLN A 213 19.24 4.16 12.58
C GLN A 213 19.67 3.73 11.17
N SER A 214 20.86 3.15 11.06
CA SER A 214 21.42 2.68 9.79
C SER A 214 20.60 1.54 9.19
N ALA A 215 20.17 0.55 9.96
CA ALA A 215 19.38 -0.55 9.43
C ALA A 215 17.94 -0.11 9.03
N ALA A 216 17.29 0.69 9.88
CA ALA A 216 15.93 1.16 9.65
C ALA A 216 15.81 2.07 8.41
N SER A 217 16.87 2.82 8.07
CA SER A 217 16.86 3.66 6.86
C SER A 217 16.82 2.88 5.55
N TRP A 218 17.26 1.61 5.55
CA TRP A 218 17.26 0.77 4.35
C TRP A 218 15.94 0.03 4.13
N VAL A 219 15.12 -0.14 5.17
CA VAL A 219 13.85 -0.88 5.07
C VAL A 219 12.89 -0.25 4.05
N PRO A 220 12.60 1.07 4.08
CA PRO A 220 11.75 1.70 3.07
C PRO A 220 12.32 1.57 1.66
N ASN A 221 13.62 1.85 1.48
CA ASN A 221 14.28 1.83 0.16
C ASN A 221 14.15 0.45 -0.51
N LEU A 222 14.49 -0.62 0.22
CA LEU A 222 14.42 -1.98 -0.31
C LEU A 222 12.97 -2.43 -0.54
N TYR A 223 12.03 -2.00 0.31
CA TYR A 223 10.62 -2.29 0.12
C TYR A 223 10.06 -1.61 -1.14
N GLU A 224 10.41 -0.34 -1.38
CA GLU A 224 9.94 0.46 -2.52
C GLU A 224 10.45 -0.05 -3.87
N ASP A 225 11.63 -0.69 -3.89
CA ASP A 225 12.19 -1.30 -5.10
C ASP A 225 11.37 -2.52 -5.58
N GLU A 226 10.84 -3.35 -4.65
CA GLU A 226 10.11 -4.58 -4.97
C GLU A 226 8.86 -4.82 -4.09
N PRO A 227 7.90 -3.88 -3.99
CA PRO A 227 6.82 -3.96 -2.99
C PRO A 227 5.94 -5.21 -3.18
N GLU A 228 5.74 -5.64 -4.42
CA GLU A 228 4.95 -6.83 -4.74
C GLU A 228 5.56 -8.12 -4.22
N ARG A 229 6.90 -8.20 -4.19
CA ARG A 229 7.62 -9.35 -3.63
C ARG A 229 7.36 -9.43 -2.13
N PHE A 230 7.54 -8.32 -1.41
CA PHE A 230 7.32 -8.26 0.04
C PHE A 230 5.86 -8.56 0.39
N VAL A 231 4.89 -8.02 -0.35
CA VAL A 231 3.47 -8.29 -0.13
C VAL A 231 3.15 -9.77 -0.35
N LYS A 232 3.71 -10.38 -1.40
CA LYS A 232 3.53 -11.81 -1.69
C LYS A 232 4.10 -12.67 -0.56
N ASP A 233 5.33 -12.40 -0.13
CA ASP A 233 6.03 -13.19 0.88
C ASP A 233 5.47 -12.93 2.30
N GLY A 234 4.98 -11.71 2.55
CA GLY A 234 4.34 -11.28 3.79
C GLY A 234 2.91 -11.77 3.97
N ARG A 235 2.25 -12.25 2.92
CA ARG A 235 0.85 -12.68 2.97
C ARG A 235 0.59 -13.73 4.05
N ALA A 236 1.41 -14.78 4.11
CA ALA A 236 1.25 -15.86 5.07
C ALA A 236 1.47 -15.42 6.54
N PRO A 237 2.58 -14.74 6.89
CA PRO A 237 2.77 -14.26 8.26
C PRO A 237 1.75 -13.19 8.67
N MET A 238 1.25 -12.38 7.72
CA MET A 238 0.18 -11.41 7.98
C MET A 238 -1.17 -12.09 8.23
N ALA A 239 -1.55 -13.11 7.45
CA ALA A 239 -2.76 -13.89 7.71
C ALA A 239 -2.74 -14.50 9.12
N ALA A 240 -1.60 -15.09 9.51
CA ALA A 240 -1.42 -15.69 10.83
C ALA A 240 -1.55 -14.64 11.95
N HIS A 241 -0.93 -13.47 11.79
CA HIS A 241 -1.07 -12.35 12.74
C HIS A 241 -2.51 -11.87 12.87
N LEU A 242 -3.18 -11.62 11.75
CA LEU A 242 -4.56 -11.10 11.73
C LEU A 242 -5.57 -12.12 12.28
N ALA A 243 -5.31 -13.41 12.15
CA ALA A 243 -6.11 -14.46 12.80
C ALA A 243 -6.01 -14.40 14.33
N ASN A 244 -4.82 -14.08 14.87
CA ASN A 244 -4.55 -14.04 16.31
C ASN A 244 -5.02 -12.73 16.98
N THR A 245 -5.40 -11.71 16.21
CA THR A 245 -5.79 -10.39 16.71
C THR A 245 -7.29 -10.12 16.69
N ARG A 246 -8.09 -11.16 16.42
CA ARG A 246 -9.56 -11.08 16.36
C ARG A 246 -10.13 -10.43 17.64
N PRO A 247 -11.07 -9.47 17.53
CA PRO A 247 -11.75 -8.93 18.70
C PRO A 247 -12.48 -10.07 19.41
N SER A 248 -12.34 -10.13 20.73
CA SER A 248 -13.12 -11.07 21.55
C SER A 248 -14.61 -10.79 21.33
N PRO A 249 -15.44 -11.81 21.13
CA PRO A 249 -16.89 -11.65 21.00
C PRO A 249 -17.53 -10.99 22.23
#